data_AF-A0ABD5XJ99-F1
#
_entry.id   AF-A0ABD5XJ99-F1
#
_cell.length_a   1.000
_cell.length_b   1.000
_cell.length_c   1.000
_cell.angle_alpha   90.00
_cell.angle_beta   90.00
_cell.angle_gamma   90.00
#
_symmetry.space_group_name_H-M   'P 1'
#
loop_
_entity.id
_entity.type
_entity.pdbx_description
1 polymer ?
#
loop_
_entity_poly.entity_id
_entity_poly.type
_entity_poly.pdbx_seq_one_letter_code
_entity_poly.pdbx_strand_id
1 'polypeptide(L)'
;MSRFIYHSEGSYDSAESPFDEAIRDTADAENVRIVCPYINPSYLKSILAPANDWRIVTDVEAWIGTFGGSTRDEIRELIATNREQIHHFPNVHAKAVLSDDSAVIGSANLTEKGIFGRTEMGIQFTAESKIDELNEWFTRLWSESDSVDSGELDEFVESSPSTPTTHTESGTSLSSDAPQVNAIFVDDTEPTTKEIDANEEVHDTLVNRVQQAPNRGWAVDFFGLLNDLIAATGLAEDDARLVTSIAQNDRIAVSINNRYVLGAFFSGEPTTGFIVGADTENVDELIETADEHMAFNALSGEATDETPHWVEFTGEPKRMVSQSFRRAWISAVYDQLEQASGSPYQDSHEPLVFRAGVEEEYREQILRDAYNMSDSTDTSHTNRGIKQALCRRAMPRGQVTLLKCLYENDRPVSVEELADEIRGGDVDSCTSILGPLSKRINNTPEVSGEPGFSALIRKIQDEKQHYYELREESRRIIEDMPRLLSEFERDMDDLRSEENPVIEGREFEENQG
;
A
#
# COMPACT_ATOMS: atom_id res chain seq x y z
N MET A 1 7.67 -31.94 -25.70
CA MET A 1 7.42 -30.97 -26.81
C MET A 1 6.37 -29.96 -26.35
N SER A 2 6.03 -28.93 -27.14
CA SER A 2 4.93 -28.02 -26.83
C SER A 2 3.98 -27.84 -28.03
N ARG A 3 2.66 -27.91 -27.80
CA ARG A 3 1.61 -27.75 -28.82
C ARG A 3 0.72 -26.56 -28.44
N PHE A 4 0.57 -25.59 -29.33
CA PHE A 4 -0.42 -24.52 -29.16
C PHE A 4 -1.85 -25.08 -29.33
N ILE A 5 -2.76 -24.60 -28.49
CA ILE A 5 -4.17 -24.95 -28.47
C ILE A 5 -4.96 -23.66 -28.69
N TYR A 6 -5.76 -23.63 -29.75
CA TYR A 6 -6.72 -22.56 -30.04
C TYR A 6 -7.74 -23.09 -31.06
N HIS A 7 -8.96 -22.55 -31.04
CA HIS A 7 -9.92 -22.82 -32.11
C HIS A 7 -9.50 -22.07 -33.37
N SER A 8 -9.01 -22.79 -34.37
CA SER A 8 -8.78 -22.29 -35.73
C SER A 8 -10.09 -22.04 -36.50
N GLU A 9 -10.03 -21.29 -37.60
CA GLU A 9 -11.20 -21.00 -38.46
C GLU A 9 -11.94 -22.27 -38.92
N GLY A 10 -11.24 -23.39 -39.11
CA GLY A 10 -11.84 -24.68 -39.48
C GLY A 10 -12.48 -25.45 -38.33
N SER A 11 -12.26 -25.03 -37.08
CA SER A 11 -12.77 -25.68 -35.86
C SER A 11 -13.93 -24.94 -35.21
N TYR A 12 -14.36 -23.78 -35.72
CA TYR A 12 -15.59 -23.14 -35.24
C TYR A 12 -16.84 -23.96 -35.56
N ASP A 13 -16.78 -24.78 -36.62
CA ASP A 13 -17.84 -25.71 -37.02
C ASP A 13 -17.46 -27.20 -36.77
N SER A 14 -16.34 -27.47 -36.08
CA SER A 14 -15.94 -28.85 -35.75
C SER A 14 -16.68 -29.35 -34.50
N ALA A 15 -16.98 -30.65 -34.49
CA ALA A 15 -17.65 -31.29 -33.36
C ALA A 15 -16.76 -31.42 -32.11
N GLU A 16 -15.44 -31.33 -32.26
CA GLU A 16 -14.46 -31.58 -31.18
C GLU A 16 -13.69 -30.30 -30.86
N SER A 17 -13.58 -29.99 -29.56
CA SER A 17 -12.81 -28.84 -29.07
C SER A 17 -11.34 -29.25 -28.89
N PRO A 18 -10.37 -28.49 -29.44
CA PRO A 18 -8.95 -28.77 -29.24
C PRO A 18 -8.52 -28.61 -27.77
N PHE A 19 -9.26 -27.82 -26.96
CA PHE A 19 -9.05 -27.76 -25.52
C PHE A 19 -9.55 -29.02 -24.82
N ASP A 20 -10.74 -29.51 -25.18
CA ASP A 20 -11.27 -30.75 -24.60
C ASP A 20 -10.36 -31.94 -24.90
N GLU A 21 -9.89 -32.06 -26.15
CA GLU A 21 -8.92 -33.08 -26.58
C GLU A 21 -7.66 -33.04 -25.69
N ALA A 22 -7.00 -31.88 -25.60
CA ALA A 22 -5.75 -31.76 -24.86
C ALA A 22 -5.91 -31.98 -23.34
N ILE A 23 -7.03 -31.52 -22.76
CA ILE A 23 -7.33 -31.72 -21.34
C ILE A 23 -7.58 -33.20 -21.05
N ARG A 24 -8.37 -33.88 -21.89
CA ARG A 24 -8.64 -35.31 -21.74
C ARG A 24 -7.38 -36.15 -21.91
N ASP A 25 -6.57 -35.86 -22.92
CA ASP A 25 -5.28 -36.52 -23.12
C ASP A 25 -4.35 -36.36 -21.91
N THR A 26 -4.39 -35.19 -21.25
CA THR A 26 -3.58 -34.93 -20.06
C THR A 26 -4.14 -35.60 -18.81
N ALA A 27 -5.47 -35.67 -18.69
CA ALA A 27 -6.17 -36.27 -17.57
C ALA A 27 -6.30 -37.81 -17.67
N ASP A 28 -5.96 -38.41 -18.83
CA ASP A 28 -5.80 -39.86 -19.01
C ASP A 28 -4.48 -40.33 -18.39
N ALA A 29 -4.36 -40.14 -17.07
CA ALA A 29 -3.16 -40.44 -16.29
C ALA A 29 -3.54 -40.90 -14.87
N GLU A 30 -2.61 -41.58 -14.18
CA GLU A 30 -2.85 -42.05 -12.82
C GLU A 30 -3.04 -40.90 -11.82
N ASN A 31 -2.24 -39.84 -11.95
CA ASN A 31 -2.24 -38.68 -11.07
C ASN A 31 -2.62 -37.43 -11.86
N VAL A 32 -3.69 -36.74 -11.43
CA VAL A 32 -4.18 -35.52 -12.08
C VAL A 32 -4.23 -34.36 -11.11
N ARG A 33 -3.68 -33.21 -11.49
CA ARG A 33 -3.60 -32.01 -10.66
C ARG A 33 -4.23 -30.84 -11.42
N ILE A 34 -5.15 -30.12 -10.79
CA ILE A 34 -5.93 -29.05 -11.45
C ILE A 34 -5.78 -27.76 -10.65
N VAL A 35 -5.54 -26.66 -11.36
CA VAL A 35 -5.66 -25.30 -10.82
C VAL A 35 -6.63 -24.53 -11.71
N CYS A 36 -7.81 -24.18 -11.22
CA CYS A 36 -8.80 -23.45 -12.04
C CYS A 36 -9.87 -22.80 -11.15
N PRO A 37 -10.16 -21.48 -11.26
CA PRO A 37 -11.15 -20.80 -10.42
C PRO A 37 -12.60 -21.22 -10.73
N TYR A 38 -12.89 -21.58 -11.98
CA TYR A 38 -14.25 -21.90 -12.41
C TYR A 38 -14.30 -23.27 -13.08
N ILE A 39 -15.00 -24.20 -12.43
CA ILE A 39 -15.04 -25.59 -12.86
C ILE A 39 -16.50 -26.04 -12.96
N ASN A 40 -16.92 -26.56 -14.10
CA ASN A 40 -18.23 -27.20 -14.20
C ASN A 40 -18.14 -28.61 -13.56
N PRO A 41 -18.98 -28.93 -12.54
CA PRO A 41 -18.89 -30.23 -11.84
C PRO A 41 -19.04 -31.45 -12.74
N SER A 42 -19.95 -31.40 -13.72
CA SER A 42 -20.19 -32.50 -14.64
C SER A 42 -18.98 -32.73 -15.56
N TYR A 43 -18.35 -31.65 -16.01
CA TYR A 43 -17.15 -31.72 -16.83
C TYR A 43 -15.97 -32.28 -16.02
N LEU A 44 -15.77 -31.77 -14.79
CA LEU A 44 -14.73 -32.24 -13.87
C LEU A 44 -14.83 -33.75 -13.61
N LYS A 45 -16.04 -34.22 -13.26
CA LYS A 45 -16.30 -35.66 -13.08
C LYS A 45 -15.96 -36.46 -14.33
N SER A 46 -16.22 -35.91 -15.52
CA SER A 46 -15.94 -36.60 -16.79
C SER A 46 -14.45 -36.72 -17.11
N ILE A 47 -13.63 -35.74 -16.73
CA ILE A 47 -12.18 -35.75 -16.99
C ILE A 47 -11.39 -36.46 -15.90
N LEU A 48 -11.92 -36.52 -14.67
CA LEU A 48 -11.29 -37.24 -13.55
C LEU A 48 -11.73 -38.71 -13.45
N ALA A 49 -12.76 -39.14 -14.19
CA ALA A 49 -13.21 -40.53 -14.20
C ALA A 49 -12.10 -41.60 -14.46
N PRO A 50 -11.09 -41.35 -15.32
CA PRO A 50 -9.99 -42.31 -15.52
C PRO A 50 -8.86 -42.20 -14.47
N ALA A 51 -8.81 -41.14 -13.65
CA ALA A 51 -7.72 -40.89 -12.73
C ALA A 51 -7.84 -41.70 -11.43
N ASN A 52 -6.69 -42.15 -10.89
CA ASN A 52 -6.63 -42.91 -9.64
C ASN A 52 -6.41 -42.00 -8.42
N ASP A 53 -5.58 -40.97 -8.57
CA ASP A 53 -5.36 -39.91 -7.60
C ASP A 53 -5.55 -38.56 -8.28
N TRP A 54 -6.20 -37.64 -7.59
CA TRP A 54 -6.39 -36.30 -8.12
C TRP A 54 -6.44 -35.25 -7.02
N ARG A 55 -6.00 -34.04 -7.38
CA ARG A 55 -5.93 -32.88 -6.48
C ARG A 55 -6.32 -31.61 -7.20
N ILE A 56 -7.06 -30.74 -6.51
CA ILE A 56 -7.56 -29.48 -7.06
C ILE A 56 -7.17 -28.34 -6.11
N VAL A 57 -6.55 -27.30 -6.66
CA VAL A 57 -6.40 -26.01 -6.01
C VAL A 57 -7.32 -25.02 -6.70
N THR A 58 -8.21 -24.38 -5.96
CA THR A 58 -9.19 -23.44 -6.53
C THR A 58 -9.54 -22.34 -5.55
N ASP A 59 -9.98 -21.21 -6.10
CA ASP A 59 -10.71 -20.22 -5.33
C ASP A 59 -12.14 -20.75 -5.17
N VAL A 60 -12.48 -21.23 -3.97
CA VAL A 60 -13.76 -21.90 -3.70
C VAL A 60 -14.89 -20.88 -3.66
N GLU A 61 -14.62 -19.68 -3.17
CA GLU A 61 -15.58 -18.59 -3.16
C GLU A 61 -15.96 -18.19 -4.59
N ALA A 62 -14.94 -17.99 -5.44
CA ALA A 62 -15.15 -17.68 -6.85
C ALA A 62 -15.88 -18.82 -7.58
N TRP A 63 -15.58 -20.07 -7.24
CA TRP A 63 -16.22 -21.25 -7.81
C TRP A 63 -17.71 -21.31 -7.44
N ILE A 64 -18.05 -21.17 -6.17
CA ILE A 64 -19.44 -21.19 -5.67
C ILE A 64 -20.22 -19.98 -6.16
N GLY A 65 -19.60 -18.80 -6.20
CA GLY A 65 -20.24 -17.56 -6.69
C GLY A 65 -20.64 -17.66 -8.16
N THR A 66 -19.81 -18.30 -8.98
CA THR A 66 -20.02 -18.42 -10.44
C THR A 66 -21.24 -19.26 -10.82
N PHE A 67 -21.65 -20.20 -9.97
CA PHE A 67 -22.77 -21.09 -10.25
C PHE A 67 -23.93 -20.87 -9.26
N GLY A 68 -25.15 -20.88 -9.77
CA GLY A 68 -26.37 -20.74 -8.97
C GLY A 68 -27.23 -22.00 -8.99
N GLY A 69 -28.23 -22.05 -8.10
CA GLY A 69 -29.18 -23.15 -8.02
C GLY A 69 -28.53 -24.52 -7.76
N SER A 70 -29.06 -25.58 -8.37
CA SER A 70 -28.62 -26.96 -8.12
C SER A 70 -27.16 -27.24 -8.44
N THR A 71 -26.52 -26.44 -9.31
CA THR A 71 -25.10 -26.59 -9.61
C THR A 71 -24.24 -26.15 -8.43
N ARG A 72 -24.69 -25.13 -7.68
CA ARG A 72 -24.02 -24.70 -6.45
C ARG A 72 -24.07 -25.79 -5.39
N ASP A 73 -25.22 -26.43 -5.21
CA ASP A 73 -25.38 -27.55 -4.29
C ASP A 73 -24.47 -28.72 -4.66
N GLU A 74 -24.34 -29.00 -5.96
CA GLU A 74 -23.42 -30.03 -6.46
C GLU A 74 -21.95 -29.70 -6.19
N ILE A 75 -21.55 -28.43 -6.31
CA ILE A 75 -20.19 -27.97 -5.96
C ILE A 75 -19.96 -28.13 -4.45
N ARG A 76 -20.90 -27.70 -3.61
CA ARG A 76 -20.83 -27.85 -2.16
C ARG A 76 -20.68 -29.32 -1.76
N GLU A 77 -21.50 -30.20 -2.31
CA GLU A 77 -21.43 -31.65 -2.05
C GLU A 77 -20.10 -32.26 -2.52
N LEU A 78 -19.61 -31.82 -3.69
CA LEU A 78 -18.33 -32.25 -4.23
C LEU A 78 -17.16 -31.87 -3.30
N ILE A 79 -17.13 -30.63 -2.81
CA ILE A 79 -16.10 -30.16 -1.86
C ILE A 79 -16.20 -30.94 -0.56
N ALA A 80 -17.40 -31.05 0.01
CA ALA A 80 -17.62 -31.75 1.28
C ALA A 80 -17.20 -33.22 1.23
N THR A 81 -17.40 -33.89 0.09
CA THR A 81 -17.05 -35.31 -0.08
C THR A 81 -15.56 -35.54 -0.34
N ASN A 82 -14.85 -34.54 -0.86
CA ASN A 82 -13.47 -34.68 -1.34
C ASN A 82 -12.53 -33.63 -0.73
N ARG A 83 -12.69 -33.33 0.57
CA ARG A 83 -11.93 -32.26 1.24
C ARG A 83 -10.42 -32.43 1.20
N GLU A 84 -9.95 -33.66 1.29
CA GLU A 84 -8.51 -33.97 1.23
C GLU A 84 -7.95 -33.79 -0.20
N GLN A 85 -8.81 -33.69 -1.21
CA GLN A 85 -8.44 -33.54 -2.62
C GLN A 85 -8.71 -32.14 -3.16
N ILE A 86 -9.38 -31.26 -2.41
CA ILE A 86 -9.76 -29.91 -2.86
C ILE A 86 -9.31 -28.88 -1.83
N HIS A 87 -8.33 -28.06 -2.22
CA HIS A 87 -7.79 -26.99 -1.40
C HIS A 87 -8.30 -25.62 -1.88
N HIS A 88 -8.57 -24.74 -0.90
CA HIS A 88 -8.91 -23.35 -1.16
C HIS A 88 -7.66 -22.48 -1.23
N PHE A 89 -7.52 -21.77 -2.36
CA PHE A 89 -6.48 -20.75 -2.58
C PHE A 89 -7.15 -19.46 -3.08
N PRO A 90 -7.33 -18.43 -2.23
CA PRO A 90 -7.96 -17.18 -2.59
C PRO A 90 -7.29 -16.49 -3.77
N ASN A 91 -8.08 -15.90 -4.65
CA ASN A 91 -7.63 -15.15 -5.83
C ASN A 91 -6.79 -15.95 -6.83
N VAL A 92 -6.78 -17.29 -6.75
CA VAL A 92 -6.10 -18.10 -7.77
C VAL A 92 -6.89 -18.02 -9.08
N HIS A 93 -6.28 -17.41 -10.09
CA HIS A 93 -6.91 -17.27 -11.42
C HIS A 93 -6.15 -18.01 -12.53
N ALA A 94 -5.16 -18.83 -12.17
CA ALA A 94 -4.51 -19.74 -13.12
C ALA A 94 -5.50 -20.78 -13.66
N LYS A 95 -5.31 -21.22 -14.90
CA LYS A 95 -6.02 -22.39 -15.47
C LYS A 95 -5.00 -23.40 -15.97
N ALA A 96 -4.90 -24.51 -15.27
CA ALA A 96 -3.95 -25.57 -15.53
C ALA A 96 -4.55 -26.95 -15.23
N VAL A 97 -4.22 -27.93 -16.07
CA VAL A 97 -4.46 -29.37 -15.84
C VAL A 97 -3.12 -30.06 -16.06
N LEU A 98 -2.65 -30.79 -15.06
CA LEU A 98 -1.31 -31.39 -15.04
C LEU A 98 -1.43 -32.88 -14.74
N SER A 99 -0.51 -33.66 -15.32
CA SER A 99 -0.22 -35.02 -14.93
C SER A 99 1.30 -35.20 -14.81
N ASP A 100 1.75 -36.44 -14.63
CA ASP A 100 3.18 -36.74 -14.54
C ASP A 100 3.88 -36.67 -15.90
N ASP A 101 3.13 -36.74 -17.01
CA ASP A 101 3.68 -36.81 -18.38
C ASP A 101 3.16 -35.69 -19.32
N SER A 102 2.17 -34.90 -18.90
CA SER A 102 1.59 -33.82 -19.70
C SER A 102 1.09 -32.66 -18.85
N ALA A 103 1.03 -31.47 -19.43
CA ALA A 103 0.44 -30.30 -18.79
C ALA A 103 -0.25 -29.40 -19.81
N VAL A 104 -1.46 -28.93 -19.50
CA VAL A 104 -2.18 -27.93 -20.27
C VAL A 104 -2.30 -26.67 -19.42
N ILE A 105 -1.89 -25.52 -19.97
CA ILE A 105 -2.10 -24.20 -19.35
C ILE A 105 -2.71 -23.24 -20.38
N GLY A 106 -3.54 -22.30 -19.94
CA GLY A 106 -4.14 -21.33 -20.85
C GLY A 106 -5.16 -20.39 -20.22
N SER A 107 -5.99 -19.78 -21.08
CA SER A 107 -7.06 -18.85 -20.67
C SER A 107 -8.41 -19.53 -20.41
N ALA A 108 -8.62 -20.74 -20.94
CA ALA A 108 -9.87 -21.48 -20.81
C ALA A 108 -10.11 -21.97 -19.38
N ASN A 109 -11.24 -21.59 -18.79
CA ASN A 109 -11.75 -22.25 -17.58
C ASN A 109 -12.38 -23.60 -17.92
N LEU A 110 -12.44 -24.51 -16.94
CA LEU A 110 -13.03 -25.86 -17.08
C LEU A 110 -14.57 -25.83 -17.07
N THR A 111 -15.16 -24.98 -17.90
CA THR A 111 -16.60 -24.79 -18.06
C THR A 111 -16.99 -25.01 -19.51
N GLU A 112 -18.25 -25.39 -19.79
CA GLU A 112 -18.70 -25.58 -21.18
C GLU A 112 -18.41 -24.35 -22.06
N LYS A 113 -18.66 -23.14 -21.54
CA LYS A 113 -18.37 -21.90 -22.29
C LYS A 113 -16.87 -21.70 -22.51
N GLY A 114 -16.02 -22.03 -21.54
CA GLY A 114 -14.56 -21.93 -21.68
C GLY A 114 -14.00 -22.95 -22.66
N ILE A 115 -14.52 -24.18 -22.65
CA ILE A 115 -14.00 -25.26 -23.50
C ILE A 115 -14.54 -25.19 -24.94
N PHE A 116 -15.81 -24.80 -25.14
CA PHE A 116 -16.47 -24.84 -26.46
C PHE A 116 -16.88 -23.47 -27.00
N GLY A 117 -17.18 -22.51 -26.13
CA GLY A 117 -17.96 -21.33 -26.50
C GLY A 117 -17.18 -20.02 -26.58
N ARG A 118 -15.88 -20.03 -26.31
CA ARG A 118 -15.03 -18.82 -26.25
C ARG A 118 -13.80 -18.98 -27.12
N THR A 119 -13.32 -17.85 -27.61
CA THR A 119 -12.00 -17.78 -28.26
C THR A 119 -10.95 -17.76 -27.18
N GLU A 120 -10.34 -18.92 -26.94
CA GLU A 120 -9.34 -19.13 -25.90
C GLU A 120 -7.98 -19.49 -26.53
N MET A 121 -6.91 -19.33 -25.75
CA MET A 121 -5.56 -19.75 -26.14
C MET A 121 -4.89 -20.52 -25.01
N GLY A 122 -4.16 -21.57 -25.37
CA GLY A 122 -3.43 -22.39 -24.43
C GLY A 122 -2.26 -23.10 -25.09
N ILE A 123 -1.53 -23.84 -24.26
CA ILE A 123 -0.39 -24.65 -24.66
C ILE A 123 -0.40 -25.96 -23.89
N GLN A 124 -0.14 -27.06 -24.59
CA GLN A 124 0.12 -28.37 -24.01
C GLN A 124 1.63 -28.61 -24.01
N PHE A 125 2.17 -29.06 -22.88
CA PHE A 125 3.56 -29.48 -22.71
C PHE A 125 3.64 -30.99 -22.51
N THR A 126 4.63 -31.60 -23.15
CA THR A 126 5.05 -33.01 -22.96
C THR A 126 6.57 -33.11 -22.72
N ALA A 127 7.21 -31.99 -22.41
CA ALA A 127 8.64 -31.96 -22.11
C ALA A 127 8.84 -32.13 -20.61
N GLU A 128 9.57 -33.18 -20.21
CA GLU A 128 9.83 -33.55 -18.80
C GLU A 128 10.19 -32.34 -17.94
N SER A 129 11.18 -31.53 -18.36
CA SER A 129 11.61 -30.34 -17.60
C SER A 129 10.50 -29.29 -17.35
N LYS A 130 9.52 -29.18 -18.25
CA LYS A 130 8.38 -28.25 -18.09
C LYS A 130 7.27 -28.86 -17.25
N ILE A 131 7.10 -30.18 -17.34
CA ILE A 131 6.16 -30.91 -16.50
C ILE A 131 6.65 -30.88 -15.05
N ASP A 132 7.95 -31.08 -14.81
CA ASP A 132 8.57 -30.97 -13.49
C ASP A 132 8.36 -29.59 -12.87
N GLU A 133 8.67 -28.52 -13.62
CA GLU A 133 8.50 -27.12 -13.18
C GLU A 133 7.04 -26.82 -12.78
N LEU A 134 6.07 -27.28 -13.59
CA LEU A 134 4.65 -27.09 -13.31
C LEU A 134 4.15 -27.94 -12.13
N ASN A 135 4.66 -29.16 -11.97
CA ASN A 135 4.32 -30.02 -10.82
C ASN A 135 4.95 -29.52 -9.52
N GLU A 136 6.16 -28.94 -9.56
CA GLU A 136 6.77 -28.25 -8.42
C GLU A 136 5.96 -27.00 -8.04
N TRP A 137 5.54 -26.20 -9.03
CA TRP A 137 4.65 -25.07 -8.80
C TRP A 137 3.32 -25.49 -8.15
N PHE A 138 2.70 -26.55 -8.66
CA PHE A 138 1.47 -27.09 -8.06
C PHE A 138 1.70 -27.56 -6.63
N THR A 139 2.79 -28.29 -6.37
CA THR A 139 3.11 -28.83 -5.04
C THR A 139 3.30 -27.71 -4.03
N ARG A 140 3.91 -26.59 -4.44
CA ARG A 140 4.01 -25.39 -3.61
C ARG A 140 2.64 -24.78 -3.31
N LEU A 141 1.80 -24.54 -4.32
CA LEU A 141 0.44 -24.04 -4.11
C LEU A 141 -0.36 -24.96 -3.17
N TRP A 142 -0.24 -26.27 -3.36
CA TRP A 142 -0.89 -27.27 -2.53
C TRP A 142 -0.40 -27.23 -1.08
N SER A 143 0.90 -27.07 -0.84
CA SER A 143 1.46 -26.96 0.52
C SER A 143 1.16 -25.64 1.22
N GLU A 144 0.83 -24.60 0.45
CA GLU A 144 0.50 -23.27 0.94
C GLU A 144 -1.02 -23.08 1.09
N SER A 145 -1.84 -24.06 0.70
CA SER A 145 -3.30 -24.00 0.83
C SER A 145 -3.82 -25.13 1.68
N ASP A 146 -5.06 -24.98 2.14
CA ASP A 146 -5.72 -25.95 3.01
C ASP A 146 -7.06 -26.41 2.47
N SER A 147 -7.50 -27.55 2.97
CA SER A 147 -8.86 -28.05 2.75
C SER A 147 -9.89 -27.11 3.38
N VAL A 148 -11.06 -27.00 2.74
CA VAL A 148 -12.14 -26.13 3.23
C VAL A 148 -12.81 -26.72 4.48
N ASP A 149 -12.98 -25.90 5.53
CA ASP A 149 -13.78 -26.29 6.69
C ASP A 149 -15.28 -26.46 6.33
N SER A 150 -15.93 -27.41 6.98
CA SER A 150 -17.35 -27.71 6.73
C SER A 150 -18.27 -26.57 7.12
N GLY A 151 -18.03 -26.03 8.32
CA GLY A 151 -18.88 -25.01 8.91
C GLY A 151 -18.76 -23.74 8.12
N GLU A 152 -17.52 -23.34 7.80
CA GLU A 152 -17.25 -22.16 6.97
C GLU A 152 -17.87 -22.28 5.57
N LEU A 153 -17.76 -23.45 4.93
CA LEU A 153 -18.38 -23.69 3.62
C LEU A 153 -19.90 -23.58 3.66
N ASP A 154 -20.52 -24.17 4.68
CA ASP A 154 -21.98 -24.15 4.83
C ASP A 154 -22.48 -22.74 5.12
N GLU A 155 -21.82 -22.04 6.04
CA GLU A 155 -22.10 -20.65 6.38
C GLU A 155 -21.94 -19.73 5.16
N PHE A 156 -20.85 -19.88 4.40
CA PHE A 156 -20.60 -19.13 3.18
C PHE A 156 -21.70 -19.37 2.15
N VAL A 157 -22.11 -20.62 1.91
CA VAL A 157 -23.17 -20.94 0.94
C VAL A 157 -24.52 -20.38 1.38
N GLU A 158 -24.84 -20.43 2.68
CA GLU A 158 -26.11 -19.93 3.23
C GLU A 158 -26.23 -18.40 3.18
N SER A 159 -25.11 -17.70 3.37
CA SER A 159 -25.04 -16.23 3.33
C SER A 159 -24.80 -15.65 1.93
N SER A 160 -24.33 -16.47 0.98
CA SER A 160 -24.09 -16.05 -0.40
C SER A 160 -25.40 -15.92 -1.21
N PRO A 161 -25.56 -14.86 -2.04
CA PRO A 161 -26.76 -14.67 -2.86
C PRO A 161 -26.97 -15.87 -3.81
N SER A 162 -28.19 -16.39 -3.91
CA SER A 162 -28.50 -17.61 -4.70
C SER A 162 -28.33 -17.43 -6.23
N THR A 163 -28.14 -16.19 -6.67
CA THR A 163 -27.93 -15.83 -8.08
C THR A 163 -26.44 -15.95 -8.42
N PRO A 164 -26.06 -16.44 -9.61
CA PRO A 164 -24.66 -16.44 -10.04
C PRO A 164 -24.09 -15.02 -10.09
N THR A 165 -22.95 -14.80 -9.46
CA THR A 165 -22.20 -13.53 -9.51
C THR A 165 -20.73 -13.82 -9.80
N THR A 166 -20.08 -12.93 -10.55
CA THR A 166 -18.61 -12.95 -10.72
C THR A 166 -17.88 -12.17 -9.63
N HIS A 167 -18.63 -11.52 -8.74
CA HIS A 167 -18.17 -10.77 -7.59
C HIS A 167 -18.84 -11.35 -6.35
N THR A 168 -18.05 -11.81 -5.39
CA THR A 168 -18.54 -12.40 -4.14
C THR A 168 -18.98 -11.28 -3.21
N GLU A 169 -20.27 -10.93 -3.20
CA GLU A 169 -20.88 -9.96 -2.28
C GLU A 169 -21.34 -10.63 -0.97
N SER A 170 -20.57 -11.61 -0.48
CA SER A 170 -20.86 -12.33 0.77
C SER A 170 -20.11 -11.66 1.91
N GLY A 171 -20.80 -11.27 3.00
CA GLY A 171 -20.16 -10.75 4.22
C GLY A 171 -19.31 -11.78 4.98
N THR A 172 -19.33 -13.03 4.53
CA THR A 172 -18.58 -14.17 5.05
C THR A 172 -17.60 -14.66 3.98
N SER A 173 -16.45 -15.15 4.39
CA SER A 173 -15.38 -15.64 3.51
C SER A 173 -14.74 -16.87 4.15
N LEU A 174 -14.21 -17.77 3.34
CA LEU A 174 -13.47 -18.92 3.80
C LEU A 174 -12.09 -18.49 4.34
N SER A 175 -11.64 -19.15 5.41
CA SER A 175 -10.28 -18.98 5.91
C SER A 175 -9.27 -19.62 4.94
N SER A 176 -8.08 -19.04 4.84
CA SER A 176 -6.99 -19.60 4.02
C SER A 176 -5.64 -19.06 4.48
N ASP A 177 -4.66 -19.95 4.62
CA ASP A 177 -3.27 -19.61 4.91
C ASP A 177 -2.45 -19.29 3.63
N ALA A 178 -3.10 -19.30 2.45
CA ALA A 178 -2.43 -19.13 1.18
C ALA A 178 -1.94 -17.68 0.92
N PRO A 179 -0.71 -17.50 0.39
CA PRO A 179 -0.16 -16.20 0.11
C PRO A 179 -0.87 -15.52 -1.07
N GLN A 180 -1.10 -14.21 -0.95
CA GLN A 180 -1.68 -13.41 -2.04
C GLN A 180 -0.60 -12.90 -3.00
N VAL A 181 -0.87 -12.98 -4.30
CA VAL A 181 0.03 -12.48 -5.34
C VAL A 181 -0.06 -10.96 -5.43
N ASN A 182 1.02 -10.28 -5.04
CA ASN A 182 1.21 -8.83 -5.18
C ASN A 182 2.35 -8.55 -6.17
N ALA A 183 2.11 -8.83 -7.46
CA ALA A 183 3.10 -8.64 -8.52
C ALA A 183 2.90 -7.29 -9.24
N ILE A 184 4.00 -6.67 -9.63
CA ILE A 184 4.03 -5.41 -10.40
C ILE A 184 4.29 -5.76 -11.88
N PHE A 185 3.67 -5.04 -12.82
CA PHE A 185 3.94 -5.23 -14.25
C PHE A 185 5.43 -4.94 -14.56
N VAL A 186 6.04 -5.75 -15.42
CA VAL A 186 7.36 -5.43 -15.97
C VAL A 186 7.17 -4.33 -17.01
N ASP A 187 7.80 -3.19 -16.76
CA ASP A 187 7.73 -1.96 -17.54
C ASP A 187 8.13 -2.20 -19.00
N ASP A 188 7.25 -1.84 -19.94
CA ASP A 188 7.43 -2.07 -21.38
C ASP A 188 7.05 -0.81 -22.16
N THR A 189 7.56 0.38 -21.77
CA THR A 189 7.54 1.55 -22.65
C THR A 189 8.56 2.63 -22.28
N GLU A 190 9.33 3.08 -23.28
CA GLU A 190 10.05 4.36 -23.24
C GLU A 190 9.11 5.50 -22.85
N PRO A 191 9.59 6.52 -22.10
CA PRO A 191 8.75 7.56 -21.54
C PRO A 191 8.16 8.43 -22.66
N THR A 192 6.93 8.14 -23.07
CA THR A 192 6.12 9.12 -23.77
C THR A 192 5.70 10.18 -22.77
N THR A 193 6.45 11.28 -22.77
CA THR A 193 6.05 12.57 -22.23
C THR A 193 4.76 13.03 -22.91
N LYS A 194 3.61 12.54 -22.43
CA LYS A 194 2.39 13.31 -22.53
C LYS A 194 2.52 14.40 -21.48
N GLU A 195 2.68 15.64 -21.95
CA GLU A 195 2.43 16.82 -21.13
C GLU A 195 1.04 16.68 -20.50
N ILE A 196 1.01 16.40 -19.20
CA ILE A 196 -0.19 16.44 -18.38
C ILE A 196 -0.39 17.92 -18.04
N ASP A 197 -1.47 18.49 -18.56
CA ASP A 197 -1.94 19.86 -18.29
C ASP A 197 -2.51 19.92 -16.84
N ALA A 198 -1.67 19.61 -15.86
CA ALA A 198 -1.99 19.75 -14.45
C ALA A 198 -1.78 21.21 -14.05
N ASN A 199 -2.69 21.75 -13.25
CA ASN A 199 -2.47 23.03 -12.58
C ASN A 199 -1.23 22.88 -11.67
N GLU A 200 -0.09 23.39 -12.14
CA GLU A 200 1.25 23.23 -11.55
C GLU A 200 1.23 23.52 -10.03
N GLU A 201 0.45 24.51 -9.60
CA GLU A 201 0.27 24.87 -8.18
C GLU A 201 -0.37 23.75 -7.33
N VAL A 202 -1.35 23.02 -7.86
CA VAL A 202 -2.02 21.92 -7.14
C VAL A 202 -1.13 20.68 -7.12
N HIS A 203 -0.40 20.42 -8.21
CA HIS A 203 0.62 19.39 -8.27
C HIS A 203 1.70 19.63 -7.22
N ASP A 204 2.27 20.84 -7.17
CA ASP A 204 3.27 21.23 -6.17
C ASP A 204 2.73 21.11 -4.75
N THR A 205 1.46 21.49 -4.52
CA THR A 205 0.82 21.34 -3.21
C THR A 205 0.74 19.87 -2.79
N LEU A 206 0.39 18.98 -3.72
CA LEU A 206 0.35 17.54 -3.47
C LEU A 206 1.75 16.96 -3.23
N VAL A 207 2.75 17.36 -4.02
CA VAL A 207 4.16 16.97 -3.84
C VAL A 207 4.67 17.40 -2.47
N ASN A 208 4.50 18.68 -2.11
CA ASN A 208 4.87 19.22 -0.80
C ASN A 208 4.14 18.49 0.34
N ARG A 209 2.94 17.97 0.09
CA ARG A 209 2.24 17.17 1.09
C ARG A 209 2.81 15.78 1.24
N VAL A 210 3.06 15.11 0.12
CA VAL A 210 3.65 13.77 0.10
C VAL A 210 5.05 13.76 0.70
N GLN A 211 5.81 14.85 0.59
CA GLN A 211 7.10 15.04 1.25
C GLN A 211 7.04 15.01 2.79
N GLN A 212 5.87 15.27 3.38
CA GLN A 212 5.70 15.23 4.84
C GLN A 212 5.52 13.81 5.38
N ALA A 213 5.31 12.82 4.51
CA ALA A 213 5.29 11.43 4.94
C ALA A 213 6.69 10.99 5.45
N PRO A 214 6.75 10.04 6.41
CA PRO A 214 8.00 9.61 7.03
C PRO A 214 9.09 9.18 6.03
N ASN A 215 8.69 8.56 4.93
CA ASN A 215 9.55 8.10 3.85
C ASN A 215 8.71 7.74 2.60
N ARG A 216 9.39 7.51 1.47
CA ARG A 216 8.75 7.07 0.21
C ARG A 216 7.90 5.82 0.37
N GLY A 217 8.35 4.84 1.17
CA GLY A 217 7.61 3.59 1.41
C GLY A 217 6.26 3.82 2.07
N TRP A 218 6.21 4.70 3.08
CA TRP A 218 4.97 5.12 3.72
C TRP A 218 4.00 5.75 2.71
N ALA A 219 4.48 6.66 1.86
CA ALA A 219 3.66 7.31 0.85
C ALA A 219 3.13 6.31 -0.20
N VAL A 220 3.98 5.37 -0.65
CA VAL A 220 3.59 4.27 -1.54
C VAL A 220 2.49 3.42 -0.91
N ASP A 221 2.60 3.11 0.37
CA ASP A 221 1.62 2.30 1.08
C ASP A 221 0.29 3.02 1.27
N PHE A 222 0.31 4.31 1.60
CA PHE A 222 -0.91 5.12 1.68
C PHE A 222 -1.64 5.21 0.33
N PHE A 223 -0.94 5.52 -0.77
CA PHE A 223 -1.56 5.53 -2.10
C PHE A 223 -1.99 4.14 -2.55
N GLY A 224 -1.33 3.08 -2.07
CA GLY A 224 -1.81 1.70 -2.23
C GLY A 224 -3.16 1.45 -1.57
N LEU A 225 -3.37 1.95 -0.34
CA LEU A 225 -4.66 1.88 0.34
C LEU A 225 -5.73 2.70 -0.38
N LEU A 226 -5.39 3.88 -0.90
CA LEU A 226 -6.32 4.66 -1.72
C LEU A 226 -6.71 3.90 -2.98
N ASN A 227 -5.74 3.29 -3.68
CA ASN A 227 -6.02 2.44 -4.85
C ASN A 227 -6.95 1.28 -4.49
N ASP A 228 -6.68 0.60 -3.37
CA ASP A 228 -7.49 -0.51 -2.87
C ASP A 228 -8.94 -0.09 -2.61
N LEU A 229 -9.15 1.08 -1.99
CA LEU A 229 -10.48 1.66 -1.74
C LEU A 229 -11.21 1.97 -3.05
N ILE A 230 -10.55 2.62 -4.00
CA ILE A 230 -11.17 2.96 -5.29
C ILE A 230 -11.47 1.70 -6.11
N ALA A 231 -10.57 0.73 -6.13
CA ALA A 231 -10.75 -0.54 -6.84
C ALA A 231 -11.91 -1.36 -6.25
N ALA A 232 -12.04 -1.42 -4.92
CA ALA A 232 -13.16 -2.09 -4.26
C ALA A 232 -14.49 -1.42 -4.58
N THR A 233 -14.55 -0.09 -4.47
CA THR A 233 -15.81 0.66 -4.64
C THR A 233 -16.22 0.89 -6.09
N GLY A 234 -15.28 0.84 -7.03
CA GLY A 234 -15.52 1.12 -8.45
C GLY A 234 -15.88 2.58 -8.75
N LEU A 235 -15.58 3.50 -7.83
CA LEU A 235 -15.89 4.93 -8.01
C LEU A 235 -14.99 5.55 -9.07
N ALA A 236 -15.59 6.33 -9.97
CA ALA A 236 -14.87 7.16 -10.92
C ALA A 236 -14.41 8.47 -10.26
N GLU A 237 -13.45 9.16 -10.88
CA GLU A 237 -12.94 10.47 -10.42
C GLU A 237 -14.07 11.49 -10.21
N ASP A 238 -15.04 11.52 -11.13
CA ASP A 238 -16.16 12.46 -11.15
C ASP A 238 -17.41 11.97 -10.40
N ASP A 239 -17.31 10.89 -9.63
CA ASP A 239 -18.45 10.40 -8.84
C ASP A 239 -18.84 11.42 -7.77
N ALA A 240 -20.10 11.87 -7.81
CA ALA A 240 -20.63 12.89 -6.91
C ALA A 240 -20.55 12.52 -5.41
N ARG A 241 -20.34 11.24 -5.08
CA ARG A 241 -20.17 10.76 -3.70
C ARG A 241 -18.73 10.86 -3.21
N LEU A 242 -17.75 10.86 -4.11
CA LEU A 242 -16.32 10.80 -3.78
C LEU A 242 -15.70 12.20 -3.69
N VAL A 243 -14.97 12.45 -2.61
CA VAL A 243 -14.15 13.66 -2.43
C VAL A 243 -12.76 13.26 -1.98
N THR A 244 -11.75 13.53 -2.80
CA THR A 244 -10.34 13.52 -2.39
C THR A 244 -9.87 14.94 -2.16
N SER A 245 -9.14 15.25 -1.09
CA SER A 245 -8.82 16.65 -0.75
C SER A 245 -7.43 16.83 -0.14
N ILE A 246 -6.82 18.00 -0.40
CA ILE A 246 -5.49 18.42 0.11
C ILE A 246 -5.45 19.85 0.68
N ALA A 247 -6.62 20.50 0.78
CA ALA A 247 -6.73 21.93 1.07
C ALA A 247 -6.28 22.36 2.49
N GLN A 248 -6.18 21.44 3.44
CA GLN A 248 -5.60 21.72 4.78
C GLN A 248 -4.12 21.42 4.76
N ASN A 249 -3.26 22.15 5.47
CA ASN A 249 -1.80 22.12 5.28
C ASN A 249 -1.09 20.82 5.72
N ASP A 250 -1.80 19.91 6.36
CA ASP A 250 -1.26 18.81 7.15
C ASP A 250 -1.96 17.46 6.90
N ARG A 251 -2.82 17.34 5.88
CA ARG A 251 -3.46 16.05 5.54
C ARG A 251 -3.89 15.84 4.10
N ILE A 252 -3.91 14.59 3.68
CA ILE A 252 -4.64 14.12 2.50
C ILE A 252 -5.87 13.38 3.03
N ALA A 253 -7.07 13.76 2.61
CA ALA A 253 -8.29 13.15 3.12
C ALA A 253 -9.20 12.68 1.99
N VAL A 254 -9.78 11.51 2.19
CA VAL A 254 -10.72 10.86 1.28
C VAL A 254 -12.04 10.71 2.02
N SER A 255 -13.10 11.22 1.43
CA SER A 255 -14.44 11.16 1.98
C SER A 255 -15.38 10.53 0.97
N ILE A 256 -16.31 9.74 1.48
CA ILE A 256 -17.47 9.26 0.72
C ILE A 256 -18.72 9.82 1.40
N ASN A 257 -19.54 10.50 0.61
CA ASN A 257 -20.68 11.26 1.09
C ASN A 257 -20.30 12.25 2.19
N ASN A 258 -20.69 11.99 3.45
CA ASN A 258 -20.52 12.93 4.56
C ASN A 258 -19.37 12.59 5.51
N ARG A 259 -18.66 11.47 5.30
CA ARG A 259 -17.67 10.96 6.25
C ARG A 259 -16.32 10.71 5.59
N TYR A 260 -15.26 10.93 6.38
CA TYR A 260 -13.93 10.47 6.01
C TYR A 260 -13.90 8.95 6.01
N VAL A 261 -13.23 8.37 5.01
CA VAL A 261 -13.08 6.93 4.84
C VAL A 261 -11.63 6.49 4.81
N LEU A 262 -10.71 7.38 4.43
CA LEU A 262 -9.27 7.18 4.46
C LEU A 262 -8.57 8.53 4.61
N GLY A 263 -7.51 8.60 5.42
CA GLY A 263 -6.77 9.84 5.61
C GLY A 263 -5.29 9.61 5.91
N ALA A 264 -4.44 10.52 5.43
CA ALA A 264 -3.05 10.65 5.82
C ALA A 264 -2.90 11.98 6.56
N PHE A 265 -2.43 11.94 7.81
CA PHE A 265 -2.22 13.14 8.63
C PHE A 265 -0.75 13.27 8.98
N PHE A 266 -0.24 14.49 8.88
CA PHE A 266 1.19 14.80 9.04
C PHE A 266 1.45 15.76 10.21
N SER A 267 0.39 16.20 10.91
CA SER A 267 0.51 17.03 12.11
C SER A 267 0.97 16.17 13.29
N GLY A 268 2.25 16.23 13.64
CA GLY A 268 2.80 15.44 14.75
C GLY A 268 3.52 14.18 14.26
N GLU A 269 3.20 13.03 14.85
CA GLU A 269 3.62 11.73 14.28
C GLU A 269 2.68 11.38 13.12
N PRO A 270 3.19 11.06 11.92
CA PRO A 270 2.30 10.78 10.80
C PRO A 270 1.42 9.55 11.03
N THR A 271 0.11 9.72 10.89
CA THR A 271 -0.90 8.68 11.08
C THR A 271 -1.65 8.37 9.79
N THR A 272 -2.18 7.15 9.71
CA THR A 272 -3.19 6.76 8.72
C THR A 272 -4.52 6.53 9.41
N GLY A 273 -5.57 7.21 8.95
CA GLY A 273 -6.91 7.10 9.50
C GLY A 273 -7.86 6.30 8.63
N PHE A 274 -8.75 5.55 9.27
CA PHE A 274 -9.72 4.64 8.65
C PHE A 274 -11.11 4.81 9.28
N ILE A 275 -12.14 4.58 8.48
CA ILE A 275 -13.50 4.38 8.99
C ILE A 275 -13.69 2.90 9.40
N VAL A 276 -14.39 2.66 10.50
CA VAL A 276 -14.82 1.32 10.93
C VAL A 276 -16.29 1.36 11.37
N GLY A 277 -17.05 0.31 11.05
CA GLY A 277 -18.47 0.22 11.38
C GLY A 277 -18.69 -0.01 12.87
N ALA A 278 -19.83 0.45 13.41
CA ALA A 278 -20.20 0.19 14.81
C ALA A 278 -20.41 -1.31 15.11
N ASP A 279 -20.71 -2.09 14.08
CA ASP A 279 -20.93 -3.54 14.08
C ASP A 279 -19.67 -4.34 13.75
N THR A 280 -18.52 -3.67 13.58
CA THR A 280 -17.24 -4.34 13.31
C THR A 280 -16.88 -5.28 14.46
N GLU A 281 -16.50 -6.52 14.12
CA GLU A 281 -16.03 -7.49 15.09
C GLU A 281 -14.81 -6.93 15.84
N ASN A 282 -14.86 -6.96 17.19
CA ASN A 282 -13.83 -6.40 18.07
C ASN A 282 -13.58 -4.89 17.85
N VAL A 283 -14.61 -4.11 17.47
CA VAL A 283 -14.49 -2.64 17.31
C VAL A 283 -13.96 -1.96 18.57
N ASP A 284 -14.36 -2.42 19.77
CA ASP A 284 -13.86 -1.87 21.03
C ASP A 284 -12.34 -2.06 21.18
N GLU A 285 -11.81 -3.23 20.79
CA GLU A 285 -10.36 -3.51 20.82
C GLU A 285 -9.60 -2.68 19.79
N LEU A 286 -10.17 -2.49 18.59
CA LEU A 286 -9.62 -1.60 17.57
C LEU A 286 -9.56 -0.14 18.05
N ILE A 287 -10.59 0.31 18.76
CA ILE A 287 -10.63 1.64 19.36
C ILE A 287 -9.59 1.77 20.47
N GLU A 288 -9.45 0.77 21.34
CA GLU A 288 -8.48 0.78 22.43
C GLU A 288 -7.03 0.77 21.95
N THR A 289 -6.76 0.19 20.77
CA THR A 289 -5.42 0.08 20.19
C THR A 289 -5.07 1.20 19.21
N ALA A 290 -6.04 2.03 18.82
CA ALA A 290 -5.81 3.18 17.96
C ALA A 290 -5.07 4.31 18.71
N ASP A 291 -4.21 5.02 17.98
CA ASP A 291 -3.51 6.19 18.53
C ASP A 291 -4.47 7.37 18.70
N GLU A 292 -5.40 7.53 17.74
CA GLU A 292 -6.53 8.46 17.87
C GLU A 292 -7.86 7.80 17.52
N HIS A 293 -8.92 8.27 18.16
CA HIS A 293 -10.29 7.78 17.98
C HIS A 293 -11.30 8.91 18.00
N MET A 294 -12.32 8.80 17.15
CA MET A 294 -13.51 9.65 17.17
C MET A 294 -14.75 8.86 16.72
N ALA A 295 -15.86 8.99 17.44
CA ALA A 295 -17.16 8.55 16.94
C ALA A 295 -17.76 9.62 16.00
N PHE A 296 -18.27 9.20 14.84
CA PHE A 296 -18.96 10.15 13.96
C PHE A 296 -20.31 10.58 14.56
N ASN A 297 -20.72 11.82 14.27
CA ASN A 297 -22.07 12.23 14.59
C ASN A 297 -23.08 11.47 13.71
N ALA A 298 -24.25 11.15 14.30
CA ALA A 298 -25.36 10.58 13.56
C ALA A 298 -25.88 11.57 12.50
N LEU A 299 -26.04 11.07 11.28
CA LEU A 299 -26.68 11.80 10.21
C LEU A 299 -28.21 11.77 10.39
N SER A 300 -28.92 12.58 9.60
CA SER A 300 -30.38 12.64 9.69
C SER A 300 -31.01 11.29 9.33
N GLY A 301 -31.65 10.65 10.31
CA GLY A 301 -32.32 9.35 10.13
C GLY A 301 -31.49 8.15 10.59
N GLU A 302 -30.26 8.34 11.03
CA GLU A 302 -29.37 7.31 11.57
C GLU A 302 -29.51 7.22 13.10
N ALA A 303 -29.42 6.01 13.65
CA ALA A 303 -29.39 5.81 15.09
C ALA A 303 -28.01 6.13 15.65
N THR A 304 -27.94 6.73 16.84
CA THR A 304 -26.66 7.15 17.44
C THR A 304 -25.73 5.99 17.79
N ASP A 305 -26.28 4.82 18.07
CA ASP A 305 -25.57 3.57 18.35
C ASP A 305 -25.11 2.80 17.10
N GLU A 306 -25.54 3.23 15.92
CA GLU A 306 -25.13 2.66 14.62
C GLU A 306 -24.06 3.51 13.92
N THR A 307 -23.60 4.58 14.58
CA THR A 307 -22.63 5.51 13.96
C THR A 307 -21.24 4.88 13.87
N PRO A 308 -20.59 4.92 12.69
CA PRO A 308 -19.25 4.40 12.54
C PRO A 308 -18.25 5.22 13.37
N HIS A 309 -17.06 4.64 13.53
CA HIS A 309 -15.93 5.26 14.20
C HIS A 309 -14.83 5.61 13.18
N TRP A 310 -14.03 6.61 13.56
CA TRP A 310 -12.77 6.95 12.95
C TRP A 310 -11.65 6.50 13.88
N VAL A 311 -10.69 5.76 13.34
CA VAL A 311 -9.50 5.28 14.07
C VAL A 311 -8.26 5.66 13.31
N GLU A 312 -7.23 6.13 14.01
CA GLU A 312 -5.95 6.50 13.44
C GLU A 312 -4.81 5.69 14.06
N PHE A 313 -3.83 5.35 13.22
CA PHE A 313 -2.69 4.55 13.64
C PHE A 313 -1.38 5.09 13.07
N THR A 314 -0.32 5.02 13.88
CA THR A 314 1.04 5.49 13.61
C THR A 314 1.91 4.34 13.12
N GLY A 315 2.61 4.52 12.00
CA GLY A 315 3.49 3.49 11.44
C GLY A 315 3.28 3.31 9.94
N GLU A 316 3.75 2.18 9.39
CA GLU A 316 3.57 1.87 7.98
C GLU A 316 2.10 1.50 7.67
N PRO A 317 1.40 2.24 6.78
CA PRO A 317 -0.04 2.14 6.60
C PRO A 317 -0.54 0.72 6.33
N LYS A 318 0.15 -0.04 5.49
CA LYS A 318 -0.24 -1.43 5.16
C LYS A 318 0.00 -2.43 6.28
N ARG A 319 0.95 -2.18 7.19
CA ARG A 319 1.20 -3.10 8.32
C ARG A 319 0.08 -3.08 9.34
N MET A 320 -0.75 -2.03 9.32
CA MET A 320 -1.84 -1.81 10.28
C MET A 320 -3.13 -2.49 9.81
N VAL A 321 -3.19 -2.85 8.53
CA VAL A 321 -4.38 -3.41 7.88
C VAL A 321 -4.22 -4.94 7.79
N SER A 322 -4.64 -5.63 8.85
CA SER A 322 -4.89 -7.08 8.76
C SER A 322 -6.02 -7.38 7.77
N GLN A 323 -6.17 -8.63 7.33
CA GLN A 323 -7.24 -9.00 6.42
C GLN A 323 -8.64 -8.77 7.03
N SER A 324 -8.81 -9.06 8.32
CA SER A 324 -10.06 -8.78 9.05
C SER A 324 -10.33 -7.29 9.17
N PHE A 325 -9.32 -6.49 9.50
CA PHE A 325 -9.43 -5.03 9.55
C PHE A 325 -9.79 -4.45 8.19
N ARG A 326 -9.15 -4.94 7.11
CA ARG A 326 -9.45 -4.51 5.73
C ARG A 326 -10.90 -4.76 5.37
N ARG A 327 -11.45 -5.93 5.73
CA ARG A 327 -12.87 -6.26 5.47
C ARG A 327 -13.80 -5.31 6.22
N ALA A 328 -13.53 -5.08 7.51
CA ALA A 328 -14.31 -4.17 8.33
C ALA A 328 -14.29 -2.73 7.77
N TRP A 329 -13.11 -2.24 7.40
CA TRP A 329 -12.93 -0.94 6.77
C TRP A 329 -13.71 -0.81 5.45
N ILE A 330 -13.54 -1.77 4.54
CA ILE A 330 -14.24 -1.75 3.24
C ILE A 330 -15.76 -1.92 3.41
N SER A 331 -16.23 -2.73 4.37
CA SER A 331 -17.65 -2.83 4.70
C SER A 331 -18.23 -1.48 5.12
N ALA A 332 -17.55 -0.81 6.06
CA ALA A 332 -17.97 0.52 6.52
C ALA A 332 -17.97 1.56 5.40
N VAL A 333 -17.06 1.44 4.41
CA VAL A 333 -17.05 2.25 3.20
C VAL A 333 -18.31 2.00 2.35
N TYR A 334 -18.72 0.75 2.14
CA TYR A 334 -19.96 0.45 1.41
C TYR A 334 -21.20 0.98 2.11
N ASP A 335 -21.27 0.89 3.44
CA ASP A 335 -22.38 1.49 4.19
C ASP A 335 -22.46 3.00 3.92
N GLN A 336 -21.32 3.69 3.85
CA GLN A 336 -21.31 5.10 3.49
C GLN A 336 -21.75 5.36 2.05
N LEU A 337 -21.46 4.47 1.11
CA LEU A 337 -21.89 4.60 -0.29
C LEU A 337 -23.41 4.50 -0.44
N GLU A 338 -24.07 3.66 0.35
CA GLU A 338 -25.52 3.46 0.29
C GLU A 338 -26.30 4.60 0.97
N GLN A 339 -25.69 5.28 1.95
CA GLN A 339 -26.35 6.29 2.76
C GLN A 339 -26.77 7.55 1.99
N ALA A 340 -26.05 7.92 0.91
CA ALA A 340 -26.39 9.10 0.12
C ALA A 340 -25.91 9.03 -1.33
N SER A 341 -26.51 9.85 -2.18
CA SER A 341 -26.17 9.94 -3.61
C SER A 341 -25.18 11.05 -3.94
N GLY A 342 -24.59 11.70 -2.94
CA GLY A 342 -23.60 12.75 -3.17
C GLY A 342 -23.04 13.37 -1.89
N SER A 343 -21.82 13.90 -1.99
CA SER A 343 -21.12 14.60 -0.91
C SER A 343 -21.45 16.10 -0.91
N PRO A 344 -21.68 16.73 0.25
CA PRO A 344 -21.75 18.18 0.35
C PRO A 344 -20.37 18.86 0.20
N TYR A 345 -19.28 18.08 0.18
CA TYR A 345 -17.90 18.58 0.14
C TYR A 345 -17.28 18.58 -1.25
N GLN A 346 -18.09 18.46 -2.31
CA GLN A 346 -17.64 18.41 -3.71
C GLN A 346 -16.78 19.63 -4.10
N ASP A 347 -17.01 20.81 -3.51
CA ASP A 347 -16.19 22.00 -3.74
C ASP A 347 -14.72 21.84 -3.27
N SER A 348 -14.43 20.82 -2.44
CA SER A 348 -13.09 20.49 -1.96
C SER A 348 -12.45 19.32 -2.70
N HIS A 349 -13.11 18.77 -3.73
CA HIS A 349 -12.61 17.64 -4.49
C HIS A 349 -11.41 18.08 -5.34
N GLU A 350 -10.31 17.36 -5.18
CA GLU A 350 -9.02 17.57 -5.85
C GLU A 350 -8.66 16.34 -6.69
N PRO A 351 -8.91 16.39 -8.01
CA PRO A 351 -8.73 15.24 -8.91
C PRO A 351 -7.31 14.67 -8.92
N LEU A 352 -6.30 15.52 -8.70
CA LEU A 352 -4.92 15.06 -8.69
C LEU A 352 -4.63 14.09 -7.54
N VAL A 353 -5.37 14.16 -6.43
CA VAL A 353 -5.25 13.19 -5.34
C VAL A 353 -5.83 11.84 -5.75
N PHE A 354 -6.99 11.84 -6.40
CA PHE A 354 -7.58 10.63 -6.99
C PHE A 354 -6.62 9.98 -7.98
N ARG A 355 -6.10 10.78 -8.93
CA ARG A 355 -5.13 10.31 -9.93
C ARG A 355 -3.86 9.77 -9.28
N ALA A 356 -3.35 10.38 -8.22
CA ALA A 356 -2.21 9.83 -7.48
C ALA A 356 -2.53 8.45 -6.86
N GLY A 357 -3.77 8.22 -6.46
CA GLY A 357 -4.25 6.93 -5.99
C GLY A 357 -4.38 5.88 -7.08
N VAL A 358 -4.83 6.24 -8.30
CA VAL A 358 -5.23 5.27 -9.34
C VAL A 358 -4.23 5.16 -10.49
N GLU A 359 -3.62 6.26 -10.92
CA GLU A 359 -2.67 6.31 -12.04
C GLU A 359 -1.23 6.14 -11.55
N GLU A 360 -0.62 4.99 -11.88
CA GLU A 360 0.74 4.66 -11.45
C GLU A 360 1.78 5.67 -11.96
N GLU A 361 1.68 6.10 -13.23
CA GLU A 361 2.61 7.08 -13.81
C GLU A 361 2.61 8.41 -13.04
N TYR A 362 1.43 8.93 -12.74
CA TYR A 362 1.28 10.20 -12.02
C TYR A 362 1.69 10.06 -10.55
N ARG A 363 1.40 8.91 -9.94
CA ARG A 363 1.87 8.57 -8.58
C ARG A 363 3.39 8.52 -8.52
N GLU A 364 4.04 7.84 -9.46
CA GLU A 364 5.50 7.76 -9.52
C GLU A 364 6.13 9.12 -9.84
N GLN A 365 5.46 9.96 -10.62
CA GLN A 365 5.87 11.35 -10.79
C GLN A 365 5.84 12.09 -9.45
N ILE A 366 4.73 12.10 -8.72
CA ILE A 366 4.63 12.76 -7.41
C ILE A 366 5.66 12.20 -6.43
N LEU A 367 5.84 10.89 -6.37
CA LEU A 367 6.82 10.25 -5.49
C LEU A 367 8.25 10.60 -5.88
N ARG A 368 8.55 10.71 -7.18
CA ARG A 368 9.84 11.18 -7.67
C ARG A 368 10.07 12.65 -7.32
N ASP A 369 9.08 13.50 -7.52
CA ASP A 369 9.21 14.93 -7.23
C ASP A 369 9.28 15.17 -5.71
N ALA A 370 8.62 14.31 -4.91
CA ALA A 370 8.71 14.34 -3.46
C ALA A 370 10.03 13.80 -2.91
N TYR A 371 10.56 12.69 -3.45
CA TYR A 371 11.66 11.93 -2.83
C TYR A 371 12.94 11.78 -3.68
N ASN A 372 12.87 11.99 -4.99
CA ASN A 372 14.00 11.93 -5.92
C ASN A 372 14.53 13.32 -6.32
N MET A 373 14.67 14.19 -5.33
CA MET A 373 15.68 15.27 -5.35
C MET A 373 17.07 14.76 -4.91
N SER A 374 17.28 13.43 -4.86
CA SER A 374 18.52 12.77 -4.45
C SER A 374 19.38 12.24 -5.61
N ASP A 375 19.05 12.54 -6.87
CA ASP A 375 19.96 12.30 -7.99
C ASP A 375 20.24 13.58 -8.82
N SER A 376 21.26 14.29 -8.31
CA SER A 376 22.29 15.03 -9.07
C SER A 376 22.12 16.52 -9.38
N THR A 377 20.99 17.19 -9.11
CA THR A 377 20.93 18.67 -9.24
C THR A 377 20.38 19.39 -8.01
N ASP A 378 19.36 18.89 -7.33
CA ASP A 378 18.70 19.65 -6.25
C ASP A 378 19.24 19.37 -4.84
N THR A 379 19.83 18.20 -4.57
CA THR A 379 20.63 17.99 -3.35
C THR A 379 21.79 18.99 -3.31
N SER A 380 22.34 19.39 -4.46
CA SER A 380 23.37 20.42 -4.51
C SER A 380 22.84 21.80 -4.12
N HIS A 381 21.57 22.10 -4.44
CA HIS A 381 20.94 23.38 -4.14
C HIS A 381 20.47 23.44 -2.70
N THR A 382 19.82 22.38 -2.21
CA THR A 382 19.42 22.24 -0.80
C THR A 382 20.64 22.15 0.11
N ASN A 383 21.68 21.37 -0.23
CA ASN A 383 22.93 21.34 0.56
C ASN A 383 23.64 22.70 0.52
N ARG A 384 23.61 23.41 -0.62
CA ARG A 384 24.10 24.79 -0.72
C ARG A 384 23.28 25.73 0.14
N GLY A 385 21.97 25.61 0.15
CA GLY A 385 21.05 26.42 0.97
C GLY A 385 21.22 26.15 2.45
N ILE A 386 21.38 24.90 2.86
CA ILE A 386 21.71 24.52 4.24
C ILE A 386 23.08 25.07 4.64
N LYS A 387 24.12 24.87 3.81
CA LYS A 387 25.46 25.42 4.03
C LYS A 387 25.39 26.95 4.16
N GLN A 388 24.61 27.60 3.32
CA GLN A 388 24.37 29.03 3.38
C GLN A 388 23.61 29.42 4.65
N ALA A 389 22.57 28.70 5.07
CA ALA A 389 21.83 28.98 6.30
C ALA A 389 22.75 28.93 7.53
N LEU A 390 23.64 27.94 7.57
CA LEU A 390 24.63 27.76 8.63
C LEU A 390 25.73 28.85 8.59
N CYS A 391 26.08 29.38 7.41
CA CYS A 391 27.14 30.40 7.23
C CYS A 391 26.66 31.87 7.16
N ARG A 392 25.40 32.13 6.82
CA ARG A 392 24.90 33.45 6.35
C ARG A 392 24.99 34.54 7.41
N ARG A 393 24.89 34.16 8.68
CA ARG A 393 25.01 35.05 9.84
C ARG A 393 25.68 34.28 10.94
N ALA A 394 26.37 35.02 11.80
CA ALA A 394 26.88 34.52 13.05
C ALA A 394 25.88 33.57 13.72
N MET A 395 26.32 32.35 14.00
CA MET A 395 25.47 31.34 14.61
C MET A 395 25.42 31.59 16.12
N PRO A 396 24.22 31.77 16.72
CA PRO A 396 24.07 31.82 18.16
C PRO A 396 24.72 30.60 18.79
N ARG A 397 25.41 30.81 19.89
CA ARG A 397 26.13 29.77 20.62
C ARG A 397 25.28 28.53 20.91
N GLY A 398 24.04 28.72 21.36
CA GLY A 398 23.14 27.58 21.61
C GLY A 398 22.90 26.70 20.39
N GLN A 399 22.91 27.27 19.18
CA GLN A 399 22.81 26.50 17.93
C GLN A 399 24.13 25.79 17.61
N VAL A 400 25.27 26.40 17.88
CA VAL A 400 26.60 25.76 17.73
C VAL A 400 26.75 24.59 18.69
N THR A 401 26.40 24.79 19.97
CA THR A 401 26.45 23.74 21.00
C THR A 401 25.50 22.60 20.67
N LEU A 402 24.28 22.89 20.20
CA LEU A 402 23.32 21.89 19.72
C LEU A 402 23.91 21.07 18.57
N LEU A 403 24.41 21.72 17.52
CA LEU A 403 24.96 21.01 16.37
C LEU A 403 26.22 20.24 16.71
N LYS A 404 27.09 20.77 17.59
CA LYS A 404 28.27 20.06 18.09
C LYS A 404 27.86 18.79 18.84
N CYS A 405 26.93 18.90 19.78
CA CYS A 405 26.44 17.76 20.55
C CYS A 405 25.91 16.66 19.63
N LEU A 406 25.08 17.01 18.65
CA LEU A 406 24.56 16.04 17.68
C LEU A 406 25.61 15.51 16.71
N TYR A 407 26.63 16.29 16.38
CA TYR A 407 27.71 15.88 15.49
C TYR A 407 28.67 14.90 16.17
N GLU A 408 29.03 15.12 17.43
CA GLU A 408 29.96 14.25 18.17
C GLU A 408 29.31 12.94 18.65
N ASN A 409 27.99 12.85 18.65
CA ASN A 409 27.26 11.63 19.00
C ASN A 409 26.85 10.85 17.75
N ASP A 410 27.28 9.59 17.67
CA ASP A 410 26.88 8.65 16.60
C ASP A 410 25.56 7.93 16.89
N ARG A 411 24.88 8.30 17.98
CA ARG A 411 23.58 7.77 18.39
C ARG A 411 22.56 8.90 18.56
N PRO A 412 21.24 8.58 18.48
CA PRO A 412 20.22 9.50 18.94
C PRO A 412 20.46 9.97 20.38
N VAL A 413 20.32 11.28 20.60
CA VAL A 413 20.51 11.95 21.89
C VAL A 413 19.15 12.37 22.42
N SER A 414 18.83 12.02 23.67
CA SER A 414 17.53 12.38 24.25
C SER A 414 17.41 13.90 24.44
N VAL A 415 16.18 14.40 24.55
CA VAL A 415 15.94 15.82 24.81
C VAL A 415 16.54 16.29 26.14
N GLU A 416 16.56 15.41 27.16
CA GLU A 416 17.17 15.64 28.46
C GLU A 416 18.70 15.69 28.35
N GLU A 417 19.30 14.72 27.64
CA GLU A 417 20.75 14.72 27.38
C GLU A 417 21.17 16.00 26.63
N LEU A 418 20.40 16.41 25.61
CA LEU A 418 20.63 17.67 24.91
C LEU A 418 20.48 18.90 25.81
N ALA A 419 19.51 18.91 26.71
CA ALA A 419 19.27 20.01 27.63
C ALA A 419 20.42 20.18 28.63
N ASP A 420 20.89 19.07 29.17
CA ASP A 420 22.10 18.99 30.00
C ASP A 420 23.30 19.55 29.23
N GLU A 421 23.44 19.13 27.97
CA GLU A 421 24.59 19.50 27.15
C GLU A 421 24.60 20.97 26.69
N ILE A 422 23.44 21.60 26.50
CA ILE A 422 23.38 22.95 25.92
C ILE A 422 23.33 24.05 26.99
N ARG A 423 22.57 23.86 28.08
CA ARG A 423 22.39 24.87 29.14
C ARG A 423 22.17 24.30 30.55
N GLY A 424 22.72 23.13 30.86
CA GLY A 424 22.70 22.60 32.23
C GLY A 424 21.34 22.08 32.69
N GLY A 425 20.56 21.49 31.78
CA GLY A 425 19.43 20.61 32.11
C GLY A 425 18.04 21.21 31.95
N ASP A 426 17.92 22.43 31.41
CA ASP A 426 16.63 23.05 31.14
C ASP A 426 16.05 22.60 29.78
N VAL A 427 15.06 21.71 29.80
CA VAL A 427 14.41 21.15 28.60
C VAL A 427 13.69 22.24 27.79
N ASP A 428 13.12 23.25 28.43
CA ASP A 428 12.45 24.37 27.73
C ASP A 428 13.46 25.18 26.90
N SER A 429 14.72 25.20 27.34
CA SER A 429 15.80 25.84 26.60
C SER A 429 16.14 25.13 25.28
N CYS A 430 15.95 23.82 25.14
CA CYS A 430 16.16 23.11 23.86
C CYS A 430 15.20 23.59 22.77
N THR A 431 13.91 23.67 23.08
CA THR A 431 12.89 24.18 22.17
C THR A 431 13.15 25.65 21.78
N SER A 432 13.67 26.44 22.73
CA SER A 432 14.06 27.83 22.50
C SER A 432 15.21 28.02 21.49
N ILE A 433 15.97 26.95 21.19
CA ILE A 433 17.10 26.96 20.23
C ILE A 433 16.68 26.38 18.88
N LEU A 434 15.88 25.31 18.89
CA LEU A 434 15.36 24.66 17.69
C LEU A 434 14.47 25.60 16.88
N GLY A 435 13.59 26.38 17.52
CA GLY A 435 12.71 27.34 16.84
C GLY A 435 13.49 28.40 16.03
N PRO A 436 14.46 29.12 16.63
CA PRO A 436 15.34 30.02 15.90
C PRO A 436 16.20 29.34 14.82
N LEU A 437 16.57 28.06 14.99
CA LEU A 437 17.29 27.30 13.97
C LEU A 437 16.38 27.01 12.77
N SER A 438 15.13 26.60 13.00
CA SER A 438 14.12 26.48 11.94
C SER A 438 13.94 27.77 11.17
N LYS A 439 13.77 28.89 11.87
CA LYS A 439 13.63 30.21 11.23
C LYS A 439 14.88 30.57 10.41
N ARG A 440 16.08 30.24 10.88
CA ARG A 440 17.32 30.48 10.12
C ARG A 440 17.32 29.71 8.81
N ILE A 441 16.90 28.46 8.82
CA ILE A 441 16.84 27.59 7.64
C ILE A 441 15.76 28.11 6.68
N ASN A 442 14.53 28.30 7.15
CA ASN A 442 13.40 28.71 6.31
C ASN A 442 13.57 30.10 5.69
N ASN A 443 14.30 31.00 6.35
CA ASN A 443 14.56 32.33 5.79
C ASN A 443 15.71 32.35 4.76
N THR A 444 16.31 31.21 4.42
CA THR A 444 17.39 31.11 3.44
C THR A 444 16.80 30.90 2.05
N PRO A 445 16.99 31.83 1.09
CA PRO A 445 16.33 31.80 -0.22
C PRO A 445 16.50 30.51 -1.00
N GLU A 446 17.59 29.79 -0.77
CA GLU A 446 17.98 28.57 -1.46
C GLU A 446 17.37 27.31 -0.84
N VAL A 447 16.62 27.45 0.26
CA VAL A 447 15.89 26.36 0.93
C VAL A 447 14.39 26.51 0.62
N SER A 448 13.84 25.57 -0.15
CA SER A 448 12.41 25.48 -0.46
C SER A 448 11.65 24.68 0.61
N GLY A 449 10.31 24.85 0.68
CA GLY A 449 9.42 23.98 1.46
C GLY A 449 9.33 24.23 2.99
N GLU A 450 9.93 25.31 3.50
CA GLU A 450 9.95 25.65 4.93
C GLU A 450 10.30 24.50 5.91
N PRO A 451 11.31 23.66 5.63
CA PRO A 451 11.57 22.40 6.35
C PRO A 451 12.01 22.58 7.81
N GLY A 452 12.39 23.79 8.21
CA GLY A 452 12.84 24.13 9.57
C GLY A 452 14.10 23.36 9.96
N PHE A 453 14.27 23.09 11.26
CA PHE A 453 15.41 22.30 11.76
C PHE A 453 15.36 20.85 11.25
N SER A 454 14.21 20.37 10.76
CA SER A 454 14.08 19.00 10.25
C SER A 454 14.92 18.75 8.99
N ALA A 455 15.33 19.82 8.28
CA ALA A 455 16.31 19.75 7.21
C ALA A 455 17.69 19.28 7.69
N LEU A 456 18.02 19.53 8.97
CA LEU A 456 19.31 19.20 9.57
C LEU A 456 19.25 17.99 10.50
N ILE A 457 18.20 17.95 11.32
CA ILE A 457 18.10 17.10 12.51
C ILE A 457 16.89 16.20 12.34
N ARG A 458 17.07 14.89 12.49
CA ARG A 458 15.97 13.92 12.56
C ARG A 458 15.48 13.86 14.01
N LYS A 459 14.18 14.06 14.21
CA LYS A 459 13.50 13.86 15.49
C LYS A 459 12.93 12.44 15.50
N ILE A 460 13.25 11.68 16.54
CA ILE A 460 12.78 10.30 16.77
C ILE A 460 11.97 10.33 18.06
N GLN A 461 10.86 9.60 18.12
CA GLN A 461 10.04 9.48 19.32
C GLN A 461 9.96 8.00 19.71
N ASP A 462 10.20 7.73 20.99
CA ASP A 462 10.20 6.38 21.56
C ASP A 462 9.66 6.44 23.00
N GLU A 463 8.64 5.65 23.30
CA GLU A 463 8.01 5.49 24.63
C GLU A 463 7.79 6.81 25.43
N LYS A 464 7.35 7.88 24.74
CA LYS A 464 7.10 9.26 25.25
C LYS A 464 8.34 10.14 25.45
N GLN A 465 9.51 9.68 25.02
CA GLN A 465 10.72 10.49 24.96
C GLN A 465 11.02 10.92 23.53
N HIS A 466 11.63 12.10 23.38
CA HIS A 466 12.11 12.59 22.11
C HIS A 466 13.63 12.46 22.05
N TYR A 467 14.11 11.91 20.94
CA TYR A 467 15.51 11.82 20.60
C TYR A 467 15.77 12.65 19.34
N TYR A 468 16.99 13.13 19.23
CA TYR A 468 17.44 13.90 18.09
C TYR A 468 18.77 13.36 17.61
N GLU A 469 18.95 13.35 16.30
CA GLU A 469 20.23 13.00 15.68
C GLU A 469 20.46 13.87 14.46
N LEU A 470 21.72 14.08 14.13
CA LEU A 470 22.10 14.77 12.91
C LEU A 470 21.89 13.83 11.72
N ARG A 471 21.22 14.31 10.67
CA ARG A 471 21.11 13.56 9.42
C ARG A 471 22.49 13.34 8.80
N GLU A 472 22.67 12.24 8.09
CA GLU A 472 23.93 11.87 7.45
C GLU A 472 24.37 12.90 6.39
N GLU A 473 23.44 13.41 5.61
CA GLU A 473 23.68 14.50 4.65
C GLU A 473 24.15 15.78 5.33
N SER A 474 23.56 16.12 6.47
CA SER A 474 23.92 17.29 7.27
C SER A 474 25.29 17.17 7.89
N ARG A 475 25.67 15.96 8.33
CA ARG A 475 27.01 15.65 8.82
C ARG A 475 28.06 15.95 7.77
N ARG A 476 27.86 15.49 6.52
CA ARG A 476 28.76 15.78 5.40
C ARG A 476 28.84 17.27 5.07
N ILE A 477 27.73 18.01 5.15
CA ILE A 477 27.73 19.46 4.97
C ILE A 477 28.59 20.15 6.03
N ILE A 478 28.48 19.73 7.29
CA ILE A 478 29.28 20.26 8.41
C ILE A 478 30.76 19.92 8.23
N GLU A 479 31.08 18.71 7.78
CA GLU A 479 32.46 18.29 7.46
C GLU A 479 33.11 19.22 6.41
N ASP A 480 32.31 19.71 5.46
CA ASP A 480 32.71 20.69 4.44
C ASP A 480 32.73 22.16 4.92
N MET A 481 32.62 22.40 6.24
CA MET A 481 32.58 23.72 6.87
C MET A 481 33.71 23.89 7.91
N PRO A 482 34.95 24.19 7.49
CA PRO A 482 36.11 24.27 8.39
C PRO A 482 35.93 25.24 9.57
N ARG A 483 35.19 26.34 9.38
CA ARG A 483 34.91 27.29 10.45
C ARG A 483 34.00 26.71 11.53
N LEU A 484 32.97 25.97 11.14
CA LEU A 484 32.07 25.33 12.10
C LEU A 484 32.79 24.20 12.83
N LEU A 485 33.59 23.41 12.10
CA LEU A 485 34.44 22.37 12.70
C LEU A 485 35.46 22.96 13.69
N SER A 486 36.10 24.09 13.38
CA SER A 486 37.02 24.74 14.33
C SER A 486 36.35 25.20 15.63
N GLU A 487 35.05 25.52 15.57
CA GLU A 487 34.27 25.78 16.78
C GLU A 487 33.93 24.48 17.51
N PHE A 488 33.76 23.38 16.78
CA PHE A 488 33.54 22.05 17.38
C PHE A 488 34.78 21.51 18.08
N GLU A 489 35.99 21.96 17.73
CA GLU A 489 37.22 21.61 18.46
C GLU A 489 37.32 22.22 19.86
N ARG A 490 36.51 23.25 20.16
CA ARG A 490 36.51 23.91 21.47
C ARG A 490 35.84 23.03 22.52
N ASP A 491 36.32 23.08 23.75
CA ASP A 491 35.71 22.32 24.85
C ASP A 491 34.22 22.72 25.04
N MET A 492 33.37 21.76 25.41
CA MET A 492 31.94 22.03 25.61
C MET A 492 31.70 23.06 26.71
N ASP A 493 32.52 23.10 27.77
CA ASP A 493 32.40 24.09 28.84
C ASP A 493 32.84 25.49 28.37
N ASP A 494 33.82 25.56 27.47
CA ASP A 494 34.21 26.81 26.78
C ASP A 494 33.11 27.28 25.82
N LEU A 495 32.29 26.37 25.31
CA LEU A 495 31.07 26.66 24.55
C LEU A 495 29.83 26.85 25.44
N ARG A 496 29.95 26.85 26.78
CA ARG A 496 28.88 27.21 27.73
C ARG A 496 29.13 28.50 28.54
N SER A 497 30.38 28.79 28.92
CA SER A 497 30.79 29.97 29.74
C SER A 497 30.52 31.37 29.13
N GLU A 498 29.87 32.29 29.84
CA GLU A 498 29.23 33.53 29.31
C GLU A 498 30.14 34.58 28.60
N GLU A 499 31.46 34.39 28.49
CA GLU A 499 32.39 35.49 28.18
C GLU A 499 32.75 35.73 26.69
N ASN A 500 32.15 35.05 25.69
CA ASN A 500 32.53 35.24 24.28
C ASN A 500 31.37 35.64 23.35
N PRO A 501 31.40 36.81 22.68
CA PRO A 501 30.32 37.25 21.81
C PRO A 501 30.44 36.58 20.42
N VAL A 502 29.32 35.99 19.96
CA VAL A 502 28.87 35.86 18.56
C VAL A 502 29.97 35.64 17.51
N ILE A 503 30.08 34.42 16.95
CA ILE A 503 31.03 34.07 15.87
C ILE A 503 30.78 34.96 14.64
N GLU A 504 31.60 35.97 14.38
CA GLU A 504 31.36 36.95 13.32
C GLU A 504 31.33 36.30 11.91
N GLY A 505 30.23 36.53 11.18
CA GLY A 505 30.08 36.09 9.79
C GLY A 505 30.59 37.15 8.81
N ARG A 506 31.86 37.09 8.40
CA ARG A 506 32.37 37.78 7.20
C ARG A 506 33.36 36.91 6.43
N GLU A 507 33.39 37.11 5.11
CA GLU A 507 34.14 36.43 4.04
C GLU A 507 33.42 35.24 3.38
N PHE A 508 32.39 35.53 2.56
CA PHE A 508 32.02 34.67 1.43
C PHE A 508 31.89 35.45 0.10
N GLU A 509 32.26 36.73 0.07
CA GLU A 509 32.21 37.55 -1.17
C GLU A 509 33.51 37.57 -1.99
N GLU A 510 34.63 36.98 -1.54
CA GLU A 510 35.94 37.17 -2.21
C GLU A 510 36.52 35.97 -3.00
N ASN A 511 35.85 34.83 -3.13
CA ASN A 511 36.36 33.71 -3.96
C ASN A 511 35.35 33.20 -5.01
N GLN A 512 34.81 34.13 -5.82
CA GLN A 512 34.20 33.81 -7.13
C GLN A 512 34.82 34.65 -8.25
N GLY A 513 36.16 34.63 -8.32
CA GLY A 513 36.94 35.12 -9.46
C GLY A 513 37.44 33.98 -10.31
#